data_AF-R5G0D5-F1
#
_entry.id   AF-R5G0D5-F1
#
_cell.length_a   1.000
_cell.length_b   1.000
_cell.length_c   1.000
_cell.angle_alpha   90.00
_cell.angle_beta   90.00
_cell.angle_gamma   90.00
#
_symmetry.space_group_name_H-M   'P 1'
#
loop_
_entity.id
_entity.type
_entity.pdbx_description
1 polymer ?
#
loop_
_entity_poly.entity_id
_entity_poly.type
_entity_poly.pdbx_seq_one_letter_code
_entity_poly.pdbx_strand_id
1 'polypeptide(L)'
;MDNKIQELAEKIYKDGVAKADAEAGQIVANAERSSKAVMEKAEEKAKAIIANATAEAEQIRKQSVTEVKNMVNGAEESLLLKITDLVNSKAVKAAIDETFAKPESLYQVVLEMAKQTLNDNSKGVEITTSDAEALEGYIRSKAKEVLDNGVTIKEVAGKAANFDISPEGADYKINVSKEAFTKYFTEFMRPRMREILFGGEKNA
;
A
#
# COMPACT_ATOMS: atom_id res chain seq x y z
N MET A 1 12.45 8.14 -100.62
CA MET A 1 11.40 8.30 -99.58
C MET A 1 11.73 7.48 -98.33
N ASP A 2 12.52 6.39 -98.43
CA ASP A 2 12.97 5.58 -97.29
C ASP A 2 13.71 6.35 -96.18
N ASN A 3 14.65 7.26 -96.50
CA ASN A 3 15.39 8.02 -95.48
C ASN A 3 14.49 8.82 -94.51
N LYS A 4 13.36 9.36 -95.00
CA LYS A 4 12.45 10.14 -94.14
C LYS A 4 11.65 9.25 -93.18
N ILE A 5 11.35 8.01 -93.57
CA ILE A 5 10.67 7.06 -92.69
C ILE A 5 11.64 6.53 -91.63
N GLN A 6 12.90 6.32 -92.00
CA GLN A 6 13.94 5.85 -91.08
C GLN A 6 14.30 6.92 -90.03
N GLU A 7 14.44 8.18 -90.42
CA GLU A 7 14.60 9.31 -89.48
C GLU A 7 13.41 9.48 -88.54
N LEU A 8 12.18 9.28 -89.04
CA LEU A 8 10.98 9.36 -88.21
C LEU A 8 10.94 8.21 -87.18
N ALA A 9 11.33 7.00 -87.58
CA ALA A 9 11.40 5.83 -86.70
C ALA A 9 12.47 5.99 -85.62
N GLU A 10 13.66 6.50 -85.97
CA GLU A 10 14.71 6.80 -85.00
C GLU A 10 14.28 7.89 -84.01
N LYS A 11 13.56 8.92 -84.49
CA LYS A 11 13.04 9.97 -83.62
C LYS A 11 11.98 9.45 -82.66
N ILE A 12 11.03 8.65 -83.15
CA ILE A 12 10.01 7.99 -82.31
C ILE A 12 10.66 7.07 -81.28
N TYR A 13 11.71 6.33 -81.66
CA TYR A 13 12.44 5.46 -80.74
C TYR A 13 13.14 6.29 -79.64
N LYS A 14 13.88 7.35 -80.01
CA LYS A 14 14.55 8.22 -79.04
C LYS A 14 13.57 8.93 -78.11
N ASP A 15 12.46 9.45 -78.65
CA ASP A 15 11.42 10.10 -77.85
C ASP A 15 10.74 9.09 -76.91
N GLY A 16 10.54 7.84 -77.38
CA GLY A 16 10.01 6.74 -76.57
C GLY A 16 10.94 6.32 -75.44
N VAL A 17 12.23 6.18 -75.71
CA VAL A 17 13.26 5.85 -74.70
C VAL A 17 13.40 6.99 -73.69
N ALA A 18 13.49 8.24 -74.13
CA ALA A 18 13.59 9.38 -73.24
C ALA A 18 12.36 9.53 -72.31
N LYS A 19 11.16 9.25 -72.83
CA LYS A 19 9.93 9.25 -72.04
C LYS A 19 9.92 8.09 -71.04
N ALA A 20 10.34 6.90 -71.45
CA ALA A 20 10.43 5.74 -70.57
C ALA A 20 11.46 5.95 -69.43
N ASP A 21 12.62 6.54 -69.73
CA ASP A 21 13.64 6.88 -68.74
C ASP A 21 13.13 7.93 -67.74
N ALA A 22 12.39 8.93 -68.22
CA ALA A 22 11.77 9.93 -67.35
C ALA A 22 10.70 9.32 -66.42
N GLU A 23 9.84 8.46 -66.95
CA GLU A 23 8.83 7.74 -66.15
C GLU A 23 9.48 6.78 -65.14
N ALA A 24 10.53 6.06 -65.53
CA ALA A 24 11.29 5.19 -64.64
C ALA A 24 11.96 5.98 -63.51
N GLY A 25 12.58 7.12 -63.82
CA GLY A 25 13.16 8.03 -62.82
C GLY A 25 12.11 8.56 -61.84
N GLN A 26 10.91 8.88 -62.33
CA GLN A 26 9.81 9.33 -61.48
C GLN A 26 9.27 8.22 -60.56
N ILE A 27 9.20 6.98 -61.06
CA ILE A 27 8.81 5.82 -60.25
C ILE A 27 9.83 5.59 -59.13
N VAL A 28 11.13 5.60 -59.43
CA VAL A 28 12.19 5.42 -58.43
C VAL A 28 12.13 6.52 -57.37
N ALA A 29 12.04 7.80 -57.78
CA ALA A 29 11.96 8.92 -56.85
C ALA A 29 10.71 8.85 -55.94
N ASN A 30 9.57 8.39 -56.47
CA ASN A 30 8.35 8.19 -55.67
C ASN A 30 8.48 7.01 -54.71
N ALA A 31 9.13 5.92 -55.12
CA ALA A 31 9.40 4.76 -54.26
C ALA A 31 10.34 5.14 -53.11
N GLU A 32 11.42 5.88 -53.39
CA GLU A 32 12.35 6.39 -52.37
C GLU A 32 11.65 7.32 -51.37
N ARG A 33 10.83 8.27 -51.86
CA ARG A 33 10.06 9.17 -51.00
C ARG A 33 9.08 8.40 -50.10
N SER A 34 8.40 7.40 -50.66
CA SER A 34 7.44 6.57 -49.92
C SER A 34 8.15 5.71 -48.87
N SER A 35 9.29 5.11 -49.24
CA SER A 35 10.13 4.34 -48.32
C SER A 35 10.59 5.19 -47.14
N LYS A 36 11.10 6.39 -47.40
CA LYS A 36 11.53 7.33 -46.36
C LYS A 36 10.37 7.71 -45.43
N ALA A 37 9.20 8.03 -45.97
CA ALA A 37 8.02 8.35 -45.17
C ALA A 37 7.56 7.18 -44.29
N VAL A 38 7.65 5.93 -44.78
CA VAL A 38 7.34 4.73 -43.99
C VAL A 38 8.35 4.54 -42.86
N MET A 39 9.65 4.75 -43.12
CA MET A 39 10.70 4.66 -42.10
C MET A 39 10.54 5.72 -41.02
N GLU A 40 10.30 6.98 -41.40
CA GLU A 40 10.05 8.07 -40.45
C GLU A 40 8.84 7.75 -39.55
N LYS A 41 7.74 7.30 -40.14
CA LYS A 41 6.54 6.91 -39.37
C LYS A 41 6.78 5.70 -38.46
N ALA A 42 7.60 4.74 -38.89
CA ALA A 42 7.97 3.59 -38.06
C ALA A 42 8.84 4.03 -36.88
N GLU A 43 9.81 4.91 -37.09
CA GLU A 43 10.64 5.49 -36.03
C GLU A 43 9.82 6.30 -35.03
N GLU A 44 8.88 7.13 -35.49
CA GLU A 44 7.98 7.89 -34.63
C GLU A 44 7.13 6.97 -33.76
N LYS A 45 6.56 5.90 -34.34
CA LYS A 45 5.80 4.91 -33.60
C LYS A 45 6.67 4.17 -32.58
N ALA A 46 7.88 3.78 -32.95
CA ALA A 46 8.82 3.13 -32.04
C ALA A 46 9.17 4.04 -30.86
N LYS A 47 9.47 5.32 -31.12
CA LYS A 47 9.72 6.33 -30.09
C LYS A 47 8.51 6.50 -29.17
N ALA A 48 7.31 6.57 -29.73
CA ALA A 48 6.06 6.69 -28.96
C ALA A 48 5.81 5.46 -28.07
N ILE A 49 6.03 4.25 -28.58
CA ILE A 49 5.91 3.00 -27.80
C ILE A 49 6.89 3.00 -26.64
N ILE A 50 8.16 3.34 -26.88
CA ILE A 50 9.19 3.39 -25.83
C ILE A 50 8.85 4.46 -24.79
N ALA A 51 8.43 5.64 -25.21
CA ALA A 51 8.04 6.73 -24.31
C ALA A 51 6.85 6.33 -23.42
N ASN A 52 5.81 5.74 -24.02
CA ASN A 52 4.63 5.28 -23.28
C ASN A 52 4.99 4.16 -22.30
N ALA A 53 5.74 3.15 -22.73
CA ALA A 53 6.18 2.05 -21.87
C ALA A 53 7.04 2.56 -20.69
N THR A 54 7.89 3.56 -20.93
CA THR A 54 8.72 4.18 -19.88
C THR A 54 7.86 4.96 -18.89
N ALA A 55 6.89 5.73 -19.38
CA ALA A 55 5.97 6.49 -18.54
C ALA A 55 5.09 5.56 -17.67
N GLU A 56 4.54 4.49 -18.26
CA GLU A 56 3.78 3.48 -17.55
C GLU A 56 4.63 2.77 -16.48
N ALA A 57 5.86 2.38 -16.82
CA ALA A 57 6.77 1.77 -15.85
C ALA A 57 7.09 2.71 -14.68
N GLU A 58 7.29 4.00 -14.95
CA GLU A 58 7.51 4.99 -13.89
C GLU A 58 6.28 5.19 -13.02
N GLN A 59 5.09 5.20 -13.62
CA GLN A 59 3.82 5.27 -12.88
C GLN A 59 3.63 4.05 -11.99
N ILE A 60 3.81 2.84 -12.51
CA ILE A 60 3.73 1.58 -11.75
C ILE A 60 4.73 1.60 -10.58
N ARG A 61 5.95 2.10 -10.81
CA ARG A 61 6.95 2.26 -9.75
C ARG A 61 6.48 3.21 -8.66
N LYS A 62 5.97 4.40 -9.02
CA LYS A 62 5.46 5.40 -8.06
C LYS A 62 4.27 4.87 -7.25
N GLN A 63 3.35 4.17 -7.91
CA GLN A 63 2.20 3.52 -7.27
C GLN A 63 2.67 2.43 -6.30
N SER A 64 3.57 1.55 -6.73
CA SER A 64 4.10 0.47 -5.89
C SER A 64 4.81 0.99 -4.65
N VAL A 65 5.60 2.06 -4.75
CA VAL A 65 6.24 2.68 -3.57
C VAL A 65 5.20 3.24 -2.59
N THR A 66 4.19 3.93 -3.10
CA THR A 66 3.10 4.49 -2.27
C THR A 66 2.33 3.38 -1.56
N GLU A 67 2.01 2.30 -2.25
CA GLU A 67 1.27 1.17 -1.68
C GLU A 67 2.09 0.45 -0.60
N VAL A 68 3.38 0.20 -0.84
CA VAL A 68 4.26 -0.37 0.20
C VAL A 68 4.31 0.53 1.43
N LYS A 69 4.40 1.86 1.24
CA LYS A 69 4.37 2.81 2.35
C LYS A 69 3.05 2.74 3.13
N ASN A 70 1.91 2.76 2.44
CA ASN A 70 0.60 2.66 3.07
C ASN A 70 0.45 1.35 3.85
N MET A 71 1.03 0.27 3.32
CA MET A 71 0.99 -1.03 3.95
C MET A 71 1.89 -1.07 5.20
N VAL A 72 3.09 -0.48 5.17
CA VAL A 72 3.92 -0.29 6.38
C VAL A 72 3.16 0.51 7.44
N ASN A 73 2.53 1.62 7.06
CA ASN A 73 1.75 2.43 7.98
C ASN A 73 0.58 1.64 8.59
N GLY A 74 -0.13 0.83 7.79
CA GLY A 74 -1.22 -0.02 8.29
C GLY A 74 -0.73 -1.13 9.24
N ALA A 75 0.46 -1.67 9.02
CA ALA A 75 1.09 -2.62 9.94
C ALA A 75 1.43 -1.95 11.28
N GLU A 76 1.99 -0.75 11.23
CA GLU A 76 2.32 0.07 12.41
C GLU A 76 1.05 0.41 13.21
N GLU A 77 0.00 0.90 12.55
CA GLU A 77 -1.27 1.21 13.21
C GLU A 77 -1.91 -0.02 13.85
N SER A 78 -1.89 -1.17 13.15
CA SER A 78 -2.37 -2.45 13.69
C SER A 78 -1.60 -2.89 14.93
N LEU A 79 -0.27 -2.66 14.94
CA LEU A 79 0.56 -2.94 16.10
C LEU A 79 0.23 -2.01 17.27
N LEU A 80 0.11 -0.69 17.04
CA LEU A 80 -0.25 0.29 18.06
C LEU A 80 -1.62 0.01 18.69
N LEU A 81 -2.62 -0.33 17.87
CA LEU A 81 -3.92 -0.77 18.36
C LEU A 81 -3.81 -2.02 19.23
N LYS A 82 -3.05 -3.03 18.76
CA LYS A 82 -2.86 -4.27 19.53
C LYS A 82 -2.17 -4.03 20.87
N ILE A 83 -1.18 -3.13 20.91
CA ILE A 83 -0.50 -2.73 22.14
C ILE A 83 -1.50 -2.06 23.08
N THR A 84 -2.26 -1.09 22.58
CA THR A 84 -3.25 -0.33 23.35
C THR A 84 -4.29 -1.27 23.96
N ASP A 85 -4.88 -2.15 23.16
CA ASP A 85 -5.88 -3.11 23.62
C ASP A 85 -5.34 -4.06 24.68
N LEU A 86 -4.12 -4.57 24.49
CA LEU A 86 -3.50 -5.52 25.41
C LEU A 86 -3.18 -4.84 26.74
N VAL A 87 -2.56 -3.66 26.71
CA VAL A 87 -2.23 -2.88 27.90
C VAL A 87 -3.51 -2.48 28.64
N ASN A 88 -4.51 -1.97 27.93
CA ASN A 88 -5.79 -1.58 28.51
C ASN A 88 -6.50 -2.79 29.16
N SER A 89 -6.60 -3.91 28.44
CA SER A 89 -7.23 -5.13 28.96
C SER A 89 -6.53 -5.65 30.22
N LYS A 90 -5.20 -5.67 30.25
CA LYS A 90 -4.43 -6.07 31.44
C LYS A 90 -4.60 -5.08 32.59
N ALA A 91 -4.56 -3.78 32.31
CA ALA A 91 -4.71 -2.73 33.31
C ALA A 91 -6.10 -2.76 33.96
N VAL A 92 -7.15 -2.85 33.14
CA VAL A 92 -8.54 -2.97 33.62
C VAL A 92 -8.75 -4.27 34.39
N LYS A 93 -8.22 -5.39 33.90
CA LYS A 93 -8.31 -6.67 34.63
C LYS A 93 -7.60 -6.59 35.99
N ALA A 94 -6.38 -6.06 36.04
CA ALA A 94 -5.65 -5.88 37.30
C ALA A 94 -6.40 -4.97 38.27
N ALA A 95 -7.00 -3.88 37.78
CA ALA A 95 -7.84 -2.99 38.57
C ALA A 95 -9.07 -3.70 39.16
N ILE A 96 -9.77 -4.50 38.34
CA ILE A 96 -10.92 -5.29 38.79
C ILE A 96 -10.48 -6.33 39.82
N ASP A 97 -9.44 -7.11 39.51
CA ASP A 97 -8.93 -8.15 40.42
C ASP A 97 -8.53 -7.56 41.78
N GLU A 98 -7.87 -6.39 41.80
CA GLU A 98 -7.51 -5.70 43.06
C GLU A 98 -8.75 -5.19 43.83
N THR A 99 -9.77 -4.70 43.13
CA THR A 99 -11.03 -4.25 43.73
C THR A 99 -11.77 -5.42 44.36
N PHE A 100 -11.83 -6.57 43.68
CA PHE A 100 -12.48 -7.78 44.17
C PHE A 100 -11.68 -8.51 45.26
N ALA A 101 -10.38 -8.28 45.36
CA ALA A 101 -9.56 -8.82 46.43
C ALA A 101 -9.80 -8.12 47.79
N LYS A 102 -10.49 -6.98 47.82
CA LYS A 102 -10.79 -6.20 49.04
C LYS A 102 -12.27 -6.33 49.41
N PRO A 103 -12.63 -7.05 50.49
CA PRO A 103 -14.03 -7.23 50.90
C PRO A 103 -14.79 -5.91 51.06
N GLU A 104 -14.16 -4.88 51.62
CA GLU A 104 -14.76 -3.56 51.90
C GLU A 104 -15.10 -2.81 50.60
N SER A 105 -14.27 -2.95 49.56
CA SER A 105 -14.50 -2.32 48.25
C SER A 105 -15.67 -2.99 47.51
N LEU A 106 -15.80 -4.32 47.63
CA LEU A 106 -16.96 -5.06 47.13
C LEU A 106 -18.26 -4.64 47.83
N TYR A 107 -18.23 -4.51 49.17
CA TYR A 107 -19.38 -4.01 49.92
C TYR A 107 -19.76 -2.58 49.52
N GLN A 108 -18.78 -1.69 49.29
CA GLN A 108 -19.04 -0.33 48.81
C GLN A 108 -19.65 -0.31 47.40
N VAL A 109 -19.13 -1.10 46.45
CA VAL A 109 -19.69 -1.20 45.09
C VAL A 109 -21.14 -1.68 45.14
N VAL A 110 -21.42 -2.74 45.89
CA VAL A 110 -22.78 -3.28 46.07
C VAL A 110 -23.70 -2.27 46.78
N LEU A 111 -23.20 -1.56 47.79
CA LEU A 111 -23.95 -0.54 48.52
C LEU A 111 -24.28 0.67 47.63
N GLU A 112 -23.34 1.16 46.82
CA GLU A 112 -23.58 2.27 45.88
C GLU A 112 -24.54 1.86 44.76
N MET A 113 -24.39 0.65 44.21
CA MET A 113 -25.37 0.08 43.27
C MET A 113 -26.77 -0.04 43.91
N ALA A 114 -26.86 -0.49 45.16
CA ALA A 114 -28.12 -0.59 45.89
C ALA A 114 -28.75 0.78 46.18
N LYS A 115 -27.96 1.77 46.62
CA LYS A 115 -28.42 3.15 46.84
C LYS A 115 -28.92 3.80 45.56
N GLN A 116 -28.21 3.62 44.44
CA GLN A 116 -28.63 4.15 43.14
C GLN A 116 -29.87 3.46 42.59
N THR A 117 -30.03 2.15 42.84
CA THR A 117 -31.25 1.40 42.46
C THR A 117 -32.46 1.80 43.31
N LEU A 118 -32.25 2.21 44.57
CA LEU A 118 -33.31 2.62 45.50
C LEU A 118 -33.72 4.09 45.38
N ASN A 119 -32.83 4.96 44.87
CA ASN A 119 -33.06 6.40 44.83
C ASN A 119 -33.66 6.92 43.51
N ASP A 120 -33.64 6.17 42.40
CA ASP A 120 -34.24 6.67 41.15
C ASP A 120 -34.75 5.54 40.23
N ASN A 121 -36.05 5.53 39.97
CA ASN A 121 -36.63 4.72 38.90
C ASN A 121 -36.11 5.28 37.57
N SER A 122 -35.11 4.62 36.97
CA SER A 122 -34.76 4.63 35.53
C SER A 122 -33.67 5.58 34.97
N LYS A 123 -32.67 6.03 35.73
CA LYS A 123 -31.46 6.61 35.10
C LYS A 123 -30.19 6.00 35.66
N GLY A 124 -29.41 5.40 34.76
CA GLY A 124 -28.18 4.69 35.09
C GLY A 124 -27.11 5.59 35.74
N VAL A 125 -26.00 4.95 36.11
CA VAL A 125 -24.86 5.57 36.80
C VAL A 125 -24.38 6.83 36.07
N GLU A 126 -24.54 8.01 36.68
CA GLU A 126 -24.03 9.27 36.14
C GLU A 126 -22.61 9.50 36.69
N ILE A 127 -21.59 9.37 35.83
CA ILE A 127 -20.19 9.61 36.18
C ILE A 127 -19.90 11.10 36.01
N THR A 128 -19.42 11.78 37.07
CA THR A 128 -19.02 13.19 36.98
C THR A 128 -17.65 13.35 36.32
N THR A 129 -17.31 14.56 35.85
CA THR A 129 -16.00 14.84 35.23
C THR A 129 -14.82 14.59 36.18
N SER A 130 -14.97 14.89 37.47
CA SER A 130 -13.95 14.62 38.49
C SER A 130 -13.70 13.13 38.69
N ASP A 131 -14.75 12.31 38.60
CA ASP A 131 -14.64 10.86 38.72
C ASP A 131 -13.96 10.24 37.48
N ALA A 132 -14.20 10.83 36.29
CA ALA A 132 -13.56 10.42 35.05
C ALA A 132 -12.05 10.66 35.05
N GLU A 133 -11.57 11.84 35.51
CA GLU A 133 -10.14 12.15 35.61
C GLU A 133 -9.43 11.24 36.62
N ALA A 134 -10.06 10.97 37.77
CA ALA A 134 -9.52 10.06 38.77
C ALA A 134 -9.42 8.61 38.23
N LEU A 135 -10.43 8.16 37.49
CA LEU A 135 -10.44 6.85 36.84
C LEU A 135 -9.36 6.75 35.75
N GLU A 136 -9.19 7.79 34.93
CA GLU A 136 -8.13 7.84 33.92
C GLU A 136 -6.74 7.76 34.58
N GLY A 137 -6.51 8.53 35.64
CA GLY A 137 -5.25 8.49 36.40
C GLY A 137 -4.96 7.12 36.99
N TYR A 138 -5.98 6.44 37.53
CA TYR A 138 -5.84 5.10 38.07
C TYR A 138 -5.53 4.06 36.98
N ILE A 139 -6.27 4.07 35.87
CA ILE A 139 -6.02 3.18 34.73
C ILE A 139 -4.63 3.42 34.14
N ARG A 140 -4.20 4.68 34.02
CA ARG A 140 -2.85 5.06 33.57
C ARG A 140 -1.76 4.48 34.47
N SER A 141 -1.96 4.52 35.79
CA SER A 141 -1.03 3.91 36.76
C SER A 141 -0.92 2.39 36.57
N LYS A 142 -2.06 1.70 36.40
CA LYS A 142 -2.07 0.24 36.16
C LYS A 142 -1.50 -0.13 34.79
N ALA A 143 -1.75 0.68 33.75
CA ALA A 143 -1.14 0.52 32.44
C ALA A 143 0.40 0.66 32.51
N LYS A 144 0.90 1.62 33.30
CA LYS A 144 2.34 1.76 33.57
C LYS A 144 2.90 0.51 34.26
N GLU A 145 2.25 0.02 35.30
CA GLU A 145 2.65 -1.22 36.00
C GLU A 145 2.72 -2.43 35.05
N VAL A 146 1.75 -2.55 34.14
CA VAL A 146 1.73 -3.61 33.11
C VAL A 146 2.93 -3.49 32.16
N LEU A 147 3.25 -2.28 31.70
CA LEU A 147 4.36 -2.05 30.78
C LEU A 147 5.73 -2.20 31.47
N ASP A 148 5.86 -1.76 32.72
CA ASP A 148 7.08 -1.89 33.53
C ASP A 148 7.43 -3.38 33.78
N ASN A 149 6.41 -4.25 33.90
CA ASN A 149 6.59 -5.71 34.03
C ASN A 149 6.88 -6.44 32.70
N GLY A 150 6.82 -5.71 31.58
CA GLY A 150 7.02 -6.24 30.25
C GLY A 150 5.78 -6.89 29.62
N VAL A 151 5.65 -6.75 28.30
CA VAL A 151 4.50 -7.23 27.55
C VAL A 151 4.95 -8.00 26.30
N THR A 152 4.58 -9.28 26.22
CA THR A 152 4.77 -10.09 25.01
C THR A 152 3.54 -10.07 24.11
N ILE A 153 3.73 -9.72 22.84
CA ILE A 153 2.74 -9.73 21.76
C ILE A 153 3.03 -10.91 20.84
N LYS A 154 2.20 -11.94 20.90
CA LYS A 154 2.37 -13.15 20.07
C LYS A 154 1.82 -12.97 18.64
N GLU A 155 0.78 -12.16 18.49
CA GLU A 155 0.06 -11.99 17.23
C GLU A 155 -0.47 -10.56 17.07
N VAL A 156 -0.42 -10.05 15.84
CA VAL A 156 -0.97 -8.75 15.43
C VAL A 156 -1.81 -8.97 14.16
N ALA A 157 -3.08 -8.56 14.18
CA ALA A 157 -4.01 -8.70 13.06
C ALA A 157 -4.04 -10.12 12.42
N GLY A 158 -4.06 -11.18 13.23
CA GLY A 158 -4.08 -12.57 12.72
C GLY A 158 -2.72 -13.12 12.28
N LYS A 159 -1.62 -12.36 12.42
CA LYS A 159 -0.27 -12.74 11.96
C LYS A 159 0.70 -12.89 13.14
N ALA A 160 1.55 -13.89 13.08
CA ALA A 160 2.53 -14.15 14.13
C ALA A 160 3.58 -13.01 14.20
N ALA A 161 3.77 -12.45 15.40
CA ALA A 161 4.67 -11.31 15.63
C ALA A 161 5.78 -11.64 16.64
N ASN A 162 5.46 -12.17 17.82
CA ASN A 162 6.40 -12.43 18.93
C ASN A 162 7.30 -11.20 19.25
N PHE A 163 6.68 -10.08 19.60
CA PHE A 163 7.36 -8.84 20.01
C PHE A 163 7.30 -8.68 21.52
N ASP A 164 8.36 -8.19 22.14
CA ASP A 164 8.42 -7.97 23.59
C ASP A 164 8.63 -6.49 23.90
N ILE A 165 7.70 -5.88 24.64
CA ILE A 165 7.86 -4.52 25.14
C ILE A 165 8.54 -4.58 26.50
N SER A 166 9.62 -3.81 26.68
CA SER A 166 10.28 -3.64 27.97
C SER A 166 10.58 -2.17 28.25
N PRO A 167 10.69 -1.75 29.51
CA PRO A 167 11.14 -0.40 29.83
C PRO A 167 12.56 -0.14 29.31
N GLU A 168 12.79 1.09 28.80
CA GLU A 168 14.08 1.62 28.36
C GLU A 168 14.20 3.08 28.85
N GLY A 169 14.82 3.27 30.01
CA GLY A 169 14.94 4.59 30.63
C GLY A 169 13.58 5.13 31.12
N ALA A 170 13.17 6.28 30.58
CA ALA A 170 11.86 6.89 30.86
C ALA A 170 10.76 6.40 29.90
N ASP A 171 11.13 5.68 28.83
CA ASP A 171 10.26 5.22 27.76
C ASP A 171 10.18 3.68 27.73
N TYR A 172 9.51 3.13 26.71
CA TYR A 172 9.43 1.70 26.46
C TYR A 172 9.97 1.35 25.07
N LYS A 173 10.66 0.22 24.98
CA LYS A 173 11.22 -0.31 23.74
C LYS A 173 10.47 -1.55 23.30
N ILE A 174 10.19 -1.63 22.01
CA ILE A 174 9.76 -2.88 21.36
C ILE A 174 11.01 -3.66 20.97
N ASN A 175 11.26 -4.76 21.68
CA ASN A 175 12.28 -5.74 21.35
C ASN A 175 11.70 -6.75 20.35
N VAL A 176 12.36 -6.88 19.21
CA VAL A 176 11.97 -7.80 18.15
C VAL A 176 13.22 -8.47 17.59
N SER A 177 13.20 -9.81 17.47
CA SER A 177 14.27 -10.52 16.77
C SER A 177 14.17 -10.30 15.26
N LYS A 178 15.29 -10.42 14.55
CA LYS A 178 15.30 -10.30 13.09
C LYS A 178 14.35 -11.32 12.45
N GLU A 179 14.30 -12.54 12.98
CA GLU A 179 13.43 -13.62 12.50
C GLU A 179 11.95 -13.27 12.71
N ALA A 180 11.59 -12.76 13.88
CA ALA A 180 10.24 -12.34 14.23
C ALA A 180 9.77 -11.19 13.33
N PHE A 181 10.60 -10.16 13.17
CA PHE A 181 10.32 -9.03 12.27
C PHE A 181 10.18 -9.49 10.82
N THR A 182 11.10 -10.34 10.35
CA THR A 182 11.08 -10.85 8.96
C THR A 182 9.81 -11.65 8.69
N LYS A 183 9.40 -12.52 9.62
CA LYS A 183 8.19 -13.33 9.47
C LYS A 183 6.94 -12.45 9.44
N TYR A 184 6.81 -11.55 10.41
CA TYR A 184 5.70 -10.61 10.48
C TYR A 184 5.58 -9.79 9.19
N PHE A 185 6.69 -9.18 8.76
CA PHE A 185 6.72 -8.33 7.57
C PHE A 185 6.46 -9.13 6.29
N THR A 186 7.01 -10.35 6.17
CA THR A 186 6.77 -11.22 5.01
C THR A 186 5.31 -11.62 4.88
N GLU A 187 4.64 -11.97 5.98
CA GLU A 187 3.21 -12.29 5.98
C GLU A 187 2.36 -11.07 5.65
N PHE A 188 2.82 -9.87 6.02
CA PHE A 188 2.17 -8.61 5.67
C PHE A 188 2.35 -8.25 4.19
N MET A 189 3.53 -8.50 3.61
CA MET A 189 3.86 -8.25 2.19
C MET A 189 3.27 -9.25 1.20
N ARG A 190 2.89 -10.45 1.66
CA ARG A 190 2.45 -11.55 0.80
C ARG A 190 1.29 -11.20 -0.16
N PRO A 191 0.21 -10.49 0.25
CA PRO A 191 -0.87 -10.13 -0.66
C PRO A 191 -0.37 -9.26 -1.83
N ARG A 192 0.42 -8.22 -1.54
CA ARG A 192 0.97 -7.34 -2.57
C ARG A 192 1.96 -8.05 -3.48
N MET A 193 2.82 -8.90 -2.90
CA MET A 193 3.75 -9.67 -3.71
C MET A 193 3.05 -10.60 -4.69
N ARG A 194 1.90 -11.16 -4.30
CA ARG A 194 1.07 -11.96 -5.20
C ARG A 194 0.53 -11.11 -6.36
N GLU A 195 0.02 -9.91 -6.08
CA GLU A 195 -0.47 -9.01 -7.13
C GLU A 195 0.61 -8.61 -8.13
N ILE A 196 1.82 -8.27 -7.63
CA ILE A 196 2.95 -7.88 -8.48
C ILE A 196 3.42 -9.05 -9.35
N LEU A 197 3.53 -10.25 -8.77
CA LEU A 197 4.10 -11.41 -9.46
C LEU A 197 3.12 -12.09 -10.41
N PHE A 198 1.83 -12.09 -10.09
CA PHE A 198 0.83 -12.87 -10.83
C PHE A 198 -0.24 -12.01 -11.49
N GLY A 199 -0.22 -10.69 -11.30
CA GLY A 199 -1.25 -9.79 -11.81
C GLY A 199 -2.58 -10.12 -11.16
N GLY A 200 -2.85 -9.52 -10.00
CA GLY A 200 -3.99 -9.80 -9.11
C GLY A 200 -5.11 -10.63 -9.75
N GLU A 201 -5.21 -11.90 -9.37
CA GLU A 201 -6.31 -12.77 -9.80
C GLU A 201 -7.62 -12.03 -9.56
N LYS A 202 -8.30 -11.67 -10.66
CA LYS A 202 -9.75 -11.51 -10.62
C LYS A 202 -10.29 -12.88 -10.21
N ASN A 203 -10.62 -13.01 -8.92
CA ASN A 203 -11.40 -14.13 -8.42
C ASN A 203 -12.63 -14.27 -9.33
N ALA A 204 -12.72 -15.40 -10.03
CA ALA A 204 -13.92 -15.87 -10.70
C ALA A 204 -14.95 -16.35 -9.67
#